data_AF-A0A539DRQ5-F1
#
_entry.id   AF-A0A539DRQ5-F1
#
_cell.length_a   1.000
_cell.length_b   1.000
_cell.length_c   1.000
_cell.angle_alpha   90.00
_cell.angle_beta   90.00
_cell.angle_gamma   90.00
#
_symmetry.space_group_name_H-M   'P 1'
#
loop_
_entity.id
_entity.type
_entity.pdbx_description
1 polymer ?
#
loop_
_entity_poly.entity_id
_entity_poly.type
_entity_poly.pdbx_seq_one_letter_code
_entity_poly.pdbx_strand_id
1 'polypeptide(L)'
;MHAPDVVARRLHGLRVVATPTALDHATWRPAGIVMRIAADEVFAIGSTEVEIADKHAIIEPESAFVGWWLTNEQFASVVQPRLEWVLPRARPALAQVRPAGRGDRVLVVASSGLAHEAGARLFGAGSGAVRG
;
A
#
# COMPACT_ATOMS: atom_id res chain seq x y z
N MET A 1 -16.78 21.56 3.76
CA MET A 1 -16.47 20.38 2.92
C MET A 1 -16.57 19.17 3.83
N HIS A 2 -17.55 18.29 3.63
CA HIS A 2 -17.70 17.08 4.45
C HIS A 2 -16.52 16.15 4.14
N ALA A 3 -15.86 15.61 5.17
CA ALA A 3 -14.82 14.62 4.95
C ALA A 3 -15.45 13.41 4.25
N PRO A 4 -14.87 12.90 3.15
CA PRO A 4 -15.38 11.68 2.55
C PRO A 4 -15.32 10.53 3.57
N ASP A 5 -16.29 9.61 3.52
CA ASP A 5 -16.32 8.38 4.34
C ASP A 5 -15.17 7.43 3.90
N VAL A 6 -13.93 7.82 4.20
CA VAL A 6 -12.73 7.05 3.89
C VAL A 6 -12.22 6.43 5.17
N VAL A 7 -12.47 5.13 5.30
CA VAL A 7 -12.08 4.36 6.49
C VAL A 7 -10.71 3.71 6.26
N ALA A 8 -9.82 3.90 7.23
CA ALA A 8 -8.55 3.17 7.27
C ALA A 8 -8.81 1.67 7.50
N ARG A 9 -8.19 0.81 6.70
CA ARG A 9 -8.23 -0.64 6.90
C ARG A 9 -6.84 -1.16 7.18
N ARG A 10 -6.70 -2.08 8.14
CA ARG A 10 -5.46 -2.84 8.28
C ARG A 10 -5.25 -3.66 7.02
N LEU A 11 -4.02 -3.62 6.51
CA LEU A 11 -3.61 -4.40 5.35
C LEU A 11 -2.92 -5.66 5.84
N HIS A 12 -3.33 -6.80 5.30
CA HIS A 12 -2.77 -8.11 5.62
C HIS A 12 -2.14 -8.71 4.37
N GLY A 13 -1.06 -9.46 4.53
CA GLY A 13 -0.40 -10.13 3.41
C GLY A 13 0.90 -10.80 3.82
N LEU A 14 1.81 -10.94 2.86
CA LEU A 14 3.16 -11.42 3.10
C LEU A 14 4.19 -10.31 2.91
N ARG A 15 5.13 -10.21 3.84
CA ARG A 15 6.40 -9.51 3.65
C ARG A 15 7.43 -10.52 3.18
N VAL A 16 8.06 -10.24 2.04
CA VAL A 16 9.05 -11.12 1.43
C VAL A 16 10.32 -10.35 1.16
N VAL A 17 11.44 -10.83 1.70
CA VAL A 17 12.78 -10.34 1.41
C VAL A 17 13.52 -11.42 0.64
N ALA A 18 14.00 -11.09 -0.56
CA ALA A 18 14.70 -12.00 -1.47
C ALA A 18 15.46 -11.20 -2.53
N THR A 19 16.24 -11.87 -3.38
CA THR A 19 16.90 -11.19 -4.50
C THR A 19 15.88 -10.48 -5.42
N PRO A 20 16.21 -9.31 -5.98
CA PRO A 20 15.28 -8.57 -6.87
C PRO A 20 14.75 -9.43 -8.02
N THR A 21 15.64 -10.18 -8.67
CA THR A 21 15.30 -11.11 -9.75
C THR A 21 14.30 -12.19 -9.29
N ALA A 22 14.52 -12.80 -8.13
CA ALA A 22 13.59 -13.83 -7.63
C ALA A 22 12.21 -13.24 -7.35
N LEU A 23 12.15 -12.02 -6.83
CA LEU A 23 10.88 -11.34 -6.58
C LEU A 23 10.16 -10.91 -7.86
N ASP A 24 10.89 -10.58 -8.93
CA ASP A 24 10.30 -10.25 -10.24
C ASP A 24 9.68 -11.48 -10.92
N HIS A 25 10.15 -12.68 -10.58
CA HIS A 25 9.64 -13.96 -11.08
C HIS A 25 8.73 -14.71 -10.09
N ALA A 26 8.48 -14.14 -8.90
CA ALA A 26 7.68 -14.78 -7.86
C ALA A 26 6.20 -14.88 -8.26
N THR A 27 5.56 -16.00 -7.88
CA THR A 27 4.12 -16.22 -8.08
C THR A 27 3.39 -16.10 -6.75
N TRP A 28 2.39 -15.23 -6.70
CA TRP A 28 1.67 -14.86 -5.46
C TRP A 28 0.27 -15.48 -5.42
N ARG A 29 -0.11 -16.12 -4.30
CA ARG A 29 -1.41 -16.77 -4.15
C ARG A 29 -2.10 -16.37 -2.83
N PRO A 30 -3.41 -16.05 -2.86
CA PRO A 30 -4.16 -15.63 -4.04
C PRO A 30 -3.51 -14.40 -4.69
N ALA A 31 -3.88 -14.10 -5.95
CA ALA A 31 -3.35 -12.91 -6.61
C ALA A 31 -3.80 -11.64 -5.87
N GLY A 32 -2.84 -10.94 -5.28
CA GLY A 32 -3.03 -9.73 -4.49
C GLY A 32 -2.44 -8.48 -5.13
N ILE A 33 -2.23 -7.47 -4.30
CA ILE A 33 -1.47 -6.27 -4.66
C ILE A 33 -0.04 -6.45 -4.20
N VAL A 34 0.90 -6.44 -5.14
CA VAL A 34 2.33 -6.64 -4.86
C VAL A 34 3.04 -5.30 -4.89
N MET A 35 3.60 -4.89 -3.75
CA MET A 35 4.25 -3.59 -3.59
C MET A 35 5.73 -3.76 -3.21
N ARG A 36 6.61 -3.33 -4.11
CA ARG A 36 8.08 -3.32 -3.95
C ARG A 36 8.59 -2.26 -2.95
N ILE A 37 8.68 -2.53 -1.65
CA ILE A 37 9.04 -1.49 -0.65
C ILE A 37 10.53 -1.11 -0.74
N ALA A 38 11.39 -2.09 -1.02
CA ALA A 38 12.79 -1.90 -1.39
C ALA A 38 13.12 -2.79 -2.61
N ALA A 39 14.33 -2.70 -3.17
CA ALA A 39 14.71 -3.50 -4.35
C ALA A 39 14.56 -5.01 -4.10
N ASP A 40 14.91 -5.43 -2.90
CA ASP A 40 14.94 -6.79 -2.38
C ASP A 40 13.77 -7.10 -1.42
N GLU A 41 12.75 -6.23 -1.37
CA GLU A 41 11.65 -6.36 -0.41
C GLU A 41 10.28 -6.05 -1.02
N VAL A 42 9.31 -6.91 -0.72
CA VAL A 42 7.92 -6.80 -1.18
C VAL A 42 6.95 -6.96 -0.01
N PHE A 43 5.90 -6.15 -0.04
CA PHE A 43 4.66 -6.43 0.68
C PHE A 43 3.57 -6.84 -0.31
N ALA A 44 3.11 -8.08 -0.23
CA ALA A 44 2.07 -8.66 -1.07
C ALA A 44 0.73 -8.70 -0.31
N ILE A 45 -0.05 -7.63 -0.46
CA ILE A 45 -1.32 -7.43 0.23
C ILE A 45 -2.39 -8.38 -0.33
N GLY A 46 -3.02 -9.13 0.57
CA GLY A 46 -4.05 -10.13 0.26
C GLY A 46 -3.49 -11.49 -0.15
N SER A 47 -2.18 -11.59 -0.43
CA SER A 47 -1.51 -12.87 -0.68
C SER A 47 -1.21 -13.57 0.64
N THR A 48 -1.35 -14.89 0.65
CA THR A 48 -1.07 -15.76 1.81
C THR A 48 0.06 -16.75 1.53
N GLU A 49 0.45 -16.91 0.27
CA GLU A 49 1.49 -17.81 -0.19
C GLU A 49 2.28 -17.17 -1.34
N VAL A 50 3.56 -17.56 -1.46
CA VAL A 50 4.44 -17.17 -2.56
C VAL A 50 5.29 -18.36 -3.01
N GLU A 51 5.33 -18.62 -4.32
CA GLU A 51 6.31 -19.48 -4.95
C GLU A 51 7.48 -18.59 -5.42
N ILE A 52 8.69 -18.81 -4.87
CA ILE A 52 9.86 -17.98 -5.16
C ILE A 52 11.13 -18.84 -5.29
N ALA A 53 11.93 -18.55 -6.32
CA ALA A 53 13.18 -19.25 -6.60
C ALA A 53 14.37 -18.61 -5.87
N ASP A 54 14.31 -18.56 -4.53
CA ASP A 54 15.39 -18.06 -3.69
C ASP A 54 15.45 -18.85 -2.37
N LYS A 55 16.55 -19.60 -2.17
CA LYS A 55 16.75 -20.43 -0.98
C LYS A 55 16.97 -19.64 0.30
N HIS A 56 17.23 -18.33 0.19
CA HIS A 56 17.45 -17.42 1.29
C HIS A 56 16.26 -16.46 1.49
N ALA A 57 15.15 -16.68 0.79
CA ALA A 57 13.96 -15.87 0.97
C ALA A 57 13.46 -15.92 2.42
N ILE A 58 13.18 -14.74 2.96
CA ILE A 58 12.47 -14.58 4.22
C ILE A 58 11.03 -14.25 3.87
N ILE A 59 10.07 -15.06 4.35
CA ILE A 59 8.65 -14.91 4.08
C ILE A 59 7.94 -14.85 5.43
N GLU A 60 7.29 -13.73 5.72
CA GLU A 60 6.62 -13.49 7.00
C GLU A 60 5.20 -12.93 6.78
N PRO A 61 4.23 -13.28 7.63
CA PRO A 61 2.96 -12.57 7.68
C PRO A 61 3.17 -11.09 8.03
N GLU A 62 2.49 -10.21 7.32
CA GLU A 62 2.60 -8.75 7.48
C GLU A 62 1.24 -8.12 7.77
N SER A 63 1.21 -7.21 8.76
CA SER A 63 0.02 -6.51 9.23
C SER A 63 0.29 -5.11 9.81
N ALA A 64 1.53 -4.62 9.72
CA ALA A 64 1.99 -3.35 10.26
C ALA A 64 1.55 -2.15 9.41
N PHE A 65 0.85 -2.34 8.29
CA PHE A 65 0.38 -1.27 7.42
C PHE A 65 -1.14 -1.09 7.48
N VAL A 66 -1.58 0.15 7.29
CA VAL A 66 -2.97 0.50 7.03
C VAL A 66 -3.09 1.15 5.66
N GLY A 67 -4.28 1.09 5.07
CA GLY A 67 -4.55 1.70 3.77
C GLY A 67 -5.90 2.39 3.68
N TRP A 68 -5.95 3.41 2.82
CA TRP A 68 -7.17 4.11 2.40
C TRP A 68 -7.35 3.93 0.90
N TRP A 69 -8.51 3.42 0.50
CA TRP A 69 -8.91 3.38 -0.91
C TRP A 69 -9.61 4.68 -1.28
N LEU A 70 -8.99 5.44 -2.18
CA LEU A 70 -9.50 6.72 -2.67
C LEU A 70 -9.92 6.61 -4.13
N THR A 71 -10.97 7.33 -4.53
CA THR A 71 -11.19 7.61 -5.95
C THR A 71 -10.10 8.53 -6.50
N ASN A 72 -9.93 8.59 -7.81
CA ASN A 72 -9.00 9.54 -8.43
C ASN A 72 -9.29 11.00 -8.04
N GLU A 73 -10.56 11.38 -7.90
CA GLU A 73 -10.96 12.73 -7.48
C GLU A 73 -10.60 13.02 -6.01
N GLN A 74 -10.86 12.05 -5.12
CA GLN A 74 -10.45 12.16 -3.71
C GLN A 74 -8.92 12.24 -3.58
N PHE A 75 -8.19 11.44 -4.36
CA PHE A 75 -6.74 11.49 -4.39
C PHE A 75 -6.24 12.85 -4.89
N ALA A 76 -6.79 13.37 -6.00
CA ALA A 76 -6.39 14.64 -6.60
C ALA A 76 -6.69 15.86 -5.70
N SER A 77 -7.76 15.81 -4.92
CA SER A 77 -8.16 16.89 -4.01
C SER A 77 -7.48 16.82 -2.64
N VAL A 78 -7.24 15.62 -2.11
CA VAL A 78 -6.74 15.43 -0.74
C VAL A 78 -5.25 15.12 -0.70
N VAL A 79 -4.76 14.20 -1.52
CA VAL A 79 -3.39 13.69 -1.38
C VAL A 79 -2.44 14.46 -2.27
N GLN A 80 -2.77 14.58 -3.55
CA GLN A 80 -1.90 15.16 -4.58
C GLN A 80 -1.39 16.58 -4.25
N PRO A 81 -2.19 17.50 -3.68
CA PRO A 81 -1.71 18.84 -3.35
C PRO A 81 -0.71 18.88 -2.19
N ARG A 82 -0.58 17.77 -1.44
CA ARG A 82 0.31 17.62 -0.28
C ARG A 82 1.60 16.85 -0.62
N LEU A 83 1.74 16.38 -1.87
CA LEU A 83 2.94 15.68 -2.30
C LEU A 83 4.02 16.69 -2.68
N GLU A 84 5.22 16.47 -2.18
CA GLU A 84 6.40 17.29 -2.52
C GLU A 84 7.05 16.85 -3.84
N TRP A 85 6.59 15.75 -4.43
CA TRP A 85 7.15 15.14 -5.63
C TRP A 85 6.08 14.86 -6.70
N VAL A 86 6.55 14.73 -7.95
CA VAL A 86 5.71 14.38 -9.09
C VAL A 86 5.43 12.87 -9.07
N LEU A 87 4.16 12.50 -9.23
CA LEU A 87 3.76 11.10 -9.34
C LEU A 87 4.17 10.51 -10.70
N PRO A 88 4.60 9.23 -10.73
CA PRO A 88 4.82 8.54 -12.00
C PRO A 88 3.53 8.47 -12.81
N ARG A 89 3.62 8.76 -14.12
CA ARG A 89 2.47 8.79 -15.03
C ARG A 89 2.07 7.41 -15.56
N ALA A 90 3.00 6.46 -15.60
CA ALA A 90 2.76 5.10 -16.08
C ALA A 90 2.17 4.21 -14.97
N ARG A 91 1.03 3.58 -15.23
CA ARG A 91 0.38 2.63 -14.31
C ARG A 91 0.82 1.19 -14.60
N PRO A 92 0.89 0.29 -13.59
CA PRO A 92 0.74 0.57 -12.16
C PRO A 92 1.94 1.39 -11.63
N ALA A 93 1.64 2.55 -11.02
CA ALA A 93 2.63 3.49 -10.51
C ALA A 93 2.79 3.29 -9.01
N LEU A 94 4.01 3.03 -8.55
CA LEU A 94 4.32 2.90 -7.12
C LEU A 94 5.29 4.04 -6.72
N ALA A 95 4.84 5.04 -5.96
CA ALA A 95 5.67 6.15 -5.45
C ALA A 95 5.76 6.12 -3.91
N GLN A 96 6.95 6.18 -3.31
CA GLN A 96 7.17 6.06 -1.84
C GLN A 96 6.15 6.92 -1.05
N VAL A 97 5.45 6.32 -0.06
CA VAL A 97 4.06 6.63 0.45
C VAL A 97 2.92 6.02 -0.42
N ARG A 98 3.08 4.75 -0.83
CA ARG A 98 2.60 4.16 -2.10
C ARG A 98 1.10 3.96 -2.36
N PRO A 99 0.55 4.61 -3.42
CA PRO A 99 -0.51 4.12 -4.30
C PRO A 99 -0.23 2.72 -4.85
N ALA A 100 -1.10 1.75 -4.58
CA ALA A 100 -1.28 0.63 -5.49
C ALA A 100 -2.64 0.77 -6.18
N GLY A 101 -2.65 0.78 -7.51
CA GLY A 101 -3.86 1.00 -8.29
C GLY A 101 -4.39 -0.31 -8.88
N ARG A 102 -5.67 -0.58 -8.65
CA ARG A 102 -6.51 -1.35 -9.57
C ARG A 102 -7.58 -0.39 -10.09
N GLY A 103 -7.63 -0.17 -11.41
CA GLY A 103 -8.70 0.63 -12.03
C GLY A 103 -8.73 2.11 -11.63
N ASP A 104 -9.90 2.56 -11.18
CA ASP A 104 -10.33 3.95 -10.88
C ASP A 104 -9.99 4.42 -9.46
N ARG A 105 -9.24 3.61 -8.70
CA ARG A 105 -8.90 3.88 -7.29
C ARG A 105 -7.39 3.87 -7.01
N VAL A 106 -7.03 4.60 -5.96
CA VAL A 106 -5.68 4.75 -5.43
C VAL A 106 -5.64 4.25 -3.99
N LEU A 107 -4.76 3.30 -3.68
CA LEU A 107 -4.50 2.86 -2.30
C LEU A 107 -3.41 3.71 -1.65
N VAL A 108 -3.72 4.59 -0.71
CA VAL A 108 -2.69 5.27 0.09
C VAL A 108 -2.32 4.37 1.26
N VAL A 109 -1.02 4.11 1.48
CA VAL A 109 -0.53 3.22 2.54
C VAL A 109 0.30 4.00 3.57
N ALA A 110 0.10 3.71 4.85
CA ALA A 110 0.91 4.22 5.96
C ALA A 110 1.24 3.10 6.96
N SER A 111 2.30 3.30 7.74
CA SER A 111 2.54 2.47 8.93
C SER A 111 1.39 2.62 9.91
N SER A 112 0.98 1.53 10.56
CA SER A 112 -0.10 1.50 11.54
C SER A 112 0.16 2.44 12.71
N GLY A 113 1.43 2.58 13.14
CA GLY A 113 1.83 3.52 14.19
C GLY A 113 1.59 4.99 13.83
N LEU A 114 1.50 5.30 12.53
CA LEU A 114 1.24 6.64 12.01
C LEU A 114 -0.18 6.82 11.47
N ALA A 115 -1.04 5.81 11.59
CA ALA A 115 -2.37 5.81 10.98
C ALA A 115 -3.23 7.00 11.42
N HIS A 116 -3.19 7.32 12.72
CA HIS A 116 -3.94 8.44 13.29
C HIS A 116 -3.45 9.78 12.75
N GLU A 117 -2.14 9.99 12.73
CA GLU A 117 -1.52 11.23 12.26
C GLU A 117 -1.71 11.41 10.74
N ALA A 118 -1.48 10.35 9.96
CA ALA A 118 -1.69 10.35 8.52
C ALA A 118 -3.16 10.64 8.18
N GLY A 119 -4.10 9.99 8.88
CA GLY A 119 -5.53 10.25 8.73
C GLY A 119 -5.90 11.70 9.07
N ALA A 120 -5.40 12.23 10.18
CA ALA A 120 -5.66 13.61 10.60
C ALA A 120 -5.14 14.63 9.59
N ARG A 121 -3.92 14.44 9.05
CA ARG A 121 -3.31 15.32 8.05
C ARG A 121 -4.02 15.29 6.70
N LEU A 122 -4.55 14.13 6.32
CA LEU A 122 -5.23 13.94 5.03
C LEU A 122 -6.71 14.37 5.10
N PHE A 123 -7.45 13.90 6.10
CA PHE A 123 -8.92 13.99 6.11
C PHE A 123 -9.48 14.83 7.27
N GLY A 124 -8.64 15.34 8.17
CA GLY A 124 -9.06 16.06 9.39
C GLY A 124 -9.35 15.15 10.59
N ALA A 125 -9.55 15.78 11.76
CA ALA A 125 -9.74 15.07 13.03
C ALA A 125 -11.02 14.20 13.01
N GLY A 126 -10.90 12.91 13.35
CA GLY A 126 -12.02 11.95 13.45
C GLY A 126 -12.00 10.79 12.43
N SER A 127 -11.12 10.84 11.42
CA SER A 127 -11.04 9.86 10.32
C SER A 127 -10.12 8.65 10.55
N GLY A 128 -9.39 8.63 11.67
CA GLY A 128 -8.34 7.65 11.95
C GLY A 128 -8.79 6.29 12.51
N ALA A 129 -10.09 6.00 12.55
CA ALA A 129 -10.57 4.73 13.09
C ALA A 129 -10.20 3.57 12.15
N VAL A 130 -9.25 2.74 12.58
CA VAL A 130 -8.89 1.49 11.89
C VAL A 130 -9.95 0.45 12.22
N ARG A 131 -10.65 -0.08 11.21
CA ARG A 131 -11.51 -1.26 11.39
C ARG A 131 -10.70 -2.53 11.16
N GLY A 132 -10.88 -3.50 12.06
CA GLY A 132 -10.27 -4.83 12.01
C GLY A 132 -10.83 -5.72 10.92
#